data_AF-A0AA88UVL2-F1
#
_entry.id   AF-A0AA88UVL2-F1
#
_cell.length_a   1.000
_cell.length_b   1.000
_cell.length_c   1.000
_cell.angle_alpha   90.00
_cell.angle_beta   90.00
_cell.angle_gamma   90.00
#
_symmetry.space_group_name_H-M   'P 1'
#
loop_
_entity.id
_entity.type
_entity.pdbx_description
1 polymer ?
#
loop_
_entity_poly.entity_id
_entity_poly.type
_entity_poly.pdbx_seq_one_letter_code
_entity_poly.pdbx_strand_id
1 'polypeptide(L)'
;MDESLDENHSELVLRCIQVSESRMSGSSTKAIQSSTSGSLASFFACFSASWVYSMVVLLGISFLEHGNRYNDAINLLKCLLTNFNPDRRRGYWTLRLSVDLEHMGRLNESLLVAEDGLLDPCVRAGSRVSLQQRVLRLGKPPRRWRTPSYSVSVKRKITEVHMQGRPLNCKTGTKSRFYGLDGEQCGVEQLALQYYAGEGGGWQGVHTESGIWLTIFGLLMWDIIFSDVPNVFRTKFQTAPLDMETDNFYEARKSLIESFLKNIQDGMAEEILIASWESHLGTACRGISWDKHSLSELRAIVACVGGPCLASICRHLAQDYRNWSSGMPDLLLWRFHGEYSGEAKLVEVKGPRDRLSEQQRAWLLFLIDSGFNAEVCR
;
A
#
# COMPACT_ATOMS: atom_id res chain seq x y z
N MET A 1 -0.35 23.71 13.58
CA MET A 1 -1.09 23.24 12.39
C MET A 1 -2.17 22.29 12.84
N ASP A 2 -1.83 21.11 13.37
CA ASP A 2 -2.83 20.10 13.79
C ASP A 2 -3.81 20.65 14.84
N GLU A 3 -3.32 21.24 15.93
CA GLU A 3 -4.16 21.92 16.93
C GLU A 3 -5.06 23.02 16.29
N SER A 4 -4.52 23.78 15.33
CA SER A 4 -5.28 24.82 14.63
C SER A 4 -6.35 24.25 13.68
N LEU A 5 -6.15 23.05 13.14
CA LEU A 5 -7.15 22.34 12.35
C LEU A 5 -8.28 21.85 13.27
N ASP A 6 -7.94 21.31 14.44
CA ASP A 6 -8.91 20.83 15.43
C ASP A 6 -9.77 21.98 16.00
N GLU A 7 -9.15 23.15 16.24
CA GLU A 7 -9.82 24.36 16.74
C GLU A 7 -10.49 25.19 15.63
N ASN A 8 -10.41 24.77 14.36
CA ASN A 8 -10.91 25.51 13.19
C ASN A 8 -10.31 26.94 13.04
N HIS A 9 -9.09 27.15 13.53
CA HIS A 9 -8.35 28.41 13.44
C HIS A 9 -7.72 28.63 12.05
N SER A 10 -8.58 28.96 11.08
CA SER A 10 -8.25 29.07 9.65
C SER A 10 -7.09 30.04 9.32
N GLU A 11 -6.97 31.16 10.05
CA GLU A 11 -5.89 32.13 9.82
C GLU A 11 -4.51 31.55 10.15
N LEU A 12 -4.39 30.84 11.28
CA LEU A 12 -3.15 30.20 11.69
C LEU A 12 -2.76 29.07 10.74
N VAL A 13 -3.74 28.31 10.24
CA VAL A 13 -3.54 27.28 9.22
C VAL A 13 -2.93 27.90 7.95
N LEU A 14 -3.50 28.98 7.43
CA LEU A 14 -2.96 29.67 6.25
C LEU A 14 -1.55 30.24 6.49
N ARG A 15 -1.28 30.76 7.68
CA ARG A 15 0.06 31.23 8.06
C ARG A 15 1.07 30.08 8.09
N CYS A 16 0.71 28.92 8.62
CA CYS A 16 1.57 27.73 8.61
C CYS A 16 1.89 27.27 7.18
N ILE A 17 0.90 27.29 6.28
CA ILE A 17 1.08 26.97 4.86
C ILE A 17 2.08 27.93 4.21
N GLN A 18 1.85 29.25 4.34
CA GLN A 18 2.69 30.27 3.73
C GLN A 18 4.15 30.21 4.21
N VAL A 19 4.35 30.01 5.53
CA VAL A 19 5.69 29.85 6.09
C VAL A 19 6.37 28.61 5.51
N SER A 20 5.66 27.49 5.44
CA SER A 20 6.22 26.22 4.94
C SER A 20 6.56 26.30 3.46
N GLU A 21 5.67 26.85 2.63
CA GLU A 21 5.91 27.08 1.20
C GLU A 21 7.13 27.98 0.96
N SER A 22 7.24 29.08 1.72
CA SER A 22 8.37 30.02 1.60
C SER A 22 9.69 29.35 1.98
N ARG A 23 9.69 28.50 3.01
CA ARG A 23 10.88 27.77 3.46
C ARG A 23 11.30 26.66 2.49
N MET A 24 10.34 26.00 1.85
CA MET A 24 10.61 25.01 0.80
C MET A 24 11.26 25.68 -0.42
N SER A 25 10.63 26.74 -0.94
CA SER A 25 11.12 27.45 -2.14
C SER A 25 12.48 28.13 -1.91
N GLY A 26 12.74 28.64 -0.70
CA GLY A 26 14.02 29.26 -0.34
C GLY A 26 15.17 28.27 -0.06
N SER A 27 14.88 27.01 0.22
CA SER A 27 15.91 25.98 0.50
C SER A 27 16.52 25.39 -0.77
N SER A 28 15.81 25.41 -1.89
CA SER A 28 16.27 24.81 -3.16
C SER A 28 17.51 25.52 -3.73
N THR A 29 17.80 26.75 -3.32
CA THR A 29 18.98 27.51 -3.76
C THR A 29 20.25 27.20 -2.95
N LYS A 30 20.15 26.56 -1.78
CA LYS A 30 21.30 26.30 -0.89
C LYS A 30 21.78 24.85 -0.84
N ALA A 31 21.00 23.89 -1.32
CA ALA A 31 21.33 22.46 -1.24
C ALA A 31 22.21 21.92 -2.38
N ILE A 32 22.47 22.70 -3.43
CA ILE A 32 23.23 22.24 -4.61
C ILE A 32 24.76 22.15 -4.34
N GLN A 33 25.26 22.67 -3.21
CA GLN A 33 26.72 22.74 -2.94
C GLN A 33 27.27 21.79 -1.87
N SER A 34 26.49 20.85 -1.32
CA SER A 34 27.08 19.87 -0.38
C SER A 34 26.35 18.54 -0.35
N SER A 35 26.87 17.53 -1.06
CA SER A 35 27.31 16.28 -0.44
C SER A 35 27.60 15.20 -1.50
N THR A 36 28.87 14.86 -1.60
CA THR A 36 29.40 13.57 -2.05
C THR A 36 28.87 12.44 -1.14
N SER A 37 27.70 11.85 -1.46
CA SER A 37 27.29 10.48 -1.13
C SER A 37 25.82 10.23 -1.52
N GLY A 38 25.55 9.93 -2.80
CA GLY A 38 24.18 9.83 -3.33
C GLY A 38 23.29 8.73 -2.73
N SER A 39 23.86 7.74 -2.01
CA SER A 39 23.11 6.64 -1.39
C SER A 39 22.72 6.92 0.07
N LEU A 40 23.63 7.50 0.85
CA LEU A 40 23.45 7.73 2.29
C LEU A 40 22.42 8.83 2.59
N ALA A 41 22.17 9.74 1.65
CA ALA A 41 21.29 10.89 1.85
C ALA A 41 19.78 10.57 1.77
N SER A 42 19.37 9.46 1.14
CA SER A 42 17.96 9.29 0.74
C SER A 42 17.01 9.00 1.90
N PHE A 43 17.36 8.09 2.80
CA PHE A 43 16.51 7.72 3.94
C PHE A 43 16.67 8.64 5.16
N PHE A 44 17.69 9.50 5.19
CA PHE A 44 17.78 10.58 6.20
C PHE A 44 16.97 11.82 5.84
N ALA A 45 16.57 11.98 4.58
CA ALA A 45 15.85 13.16 4.11
C ALA A 45 14.54 13.41 4.87
N CYS A 46 13.88 12.35 5.37
CA CYS A 46 12.65 12.46 6.17
C CYS A 46 12.86 13.11 7.55
N PHE A 47 14.10 13.21 8.03
CA PHE A 47 14.44 13.89 9.29
C PHE A 47 14.88 15.36 9.07
N SER A 48 14.63 15.92 7.89
CA SER A 48 14.98 17.30 7.57
C SER A 48 13.81 18.27 7.82
N ALA A 49 14.13 19.53 8.12
CA ALA A 49 13.11 20.59 8.20
C ALA A 49 12.33 20.75 6.88
N SER A 50 13.00 20.60 5.74
CA SER A 50 12.36 20.64 4.41
C SER A 50 11.26 19.57 4.27
N TRP A 51 11.53 18.35 4.74
CA TRP A 51 10.54 17.29 4.75
C TRP A 51 9.36 17.61 5.67
N VAL A 52 9.60 18.17 6.86
CA VAL A 52 8.52 18.62 7.76
C VAL A 52 7.66 19.71 7.09
N TYR A 53 8.28 20.70 6.45
CA TYR A 53 7.54 21.73 5.71
C TYR A 53 6.67 21.13 4.60
N SER A 54 7.18 20.12 3.87
CA SER A 54 6.39 19.43 2.85
C SER A 54 5.15 18.73 3.42
N MET A 55 5.23 18.19 4.63
CA MET A 55 4.08 17.59 5.32
C MET A 55 3.05 18.64 5.74
N VAL A 56 3.49 19.79 6.24
CA VAL A 56 2.60 20.91 6.58
C VAL A 56 1.88 21.43 5.32
N VAL A 57 2.59 21.58 4.20
CA VAL A 57 1.98 21.96 2.92
C VAL A 57 0.98 20.91 2.45
N LEU A 58 1.29 19.62 2.60
CA LEU A 58 0.38 18.53 2.25
C LEU A 58 -0.93 18.59 3.05
N LEU A 59 -0.85 18.80 4.36
CA LEU A 59 -2.04 19.02 5.21
C LEU A 59 -2.80 20.29 4.77
N GLY A 60 -2.07 21.35 4.44
CA GLY A 60 -2.63 22.59 3.93
C GLY A 60 -3.41 22.44 2.63
N ILE A 61 -2.92 21.60 1.71
CA ILE A 61 -3.64 21.26 0.47
C ILE A 61 -5.00 20.64 0.80
N SER A 62 -5.05 19.66 1.71
CA SER A 62 -6.32 19.06 2.13
C SER A 62 -7.26 20.11 2.74
N PHE A 63 -6.76 21.00 3.58
CA PHE A 63 -7.55 22.11 4.13
C PHE A 63 -8.13 23.02 3.03
N LEU A 64 -7.31 23.41 2.04
CA LEU A 64 -7.74 24.26 0.92
C LEU A 64 -8.78 23.57 0.04
N GLU A 65 -8.60 22.28 -0.26
CA GLU A 65 -9.55 21.48 -1.02
C GLU A 65 -10.91 21.40 -0.32
N HIS A 66 -10.96 21.23 1.01
CA HIS A 66 -12.23 21.27 1.78
C HIS A 66 -12.90 22.65 1.71
N GLY A 67 -12.11 23.72 1.64
CA GLY A 67 -12.59 25.08 1.43
C GLY A 67 -12.93 25.43 -0.03
N ASN A 68 -12.91 24.47 -0.96
CA ASN A 68 -13.07 24.67 -2.42
C ASN A 68 -12.03 25.65 -3.03
N ARG A 69 -10.90 25.87 -2.36
CA ARG A 69 -9.79 26.74 -2.82
C ARG A 69 -8.82 25.97 -3.72
N TYR A 70 -9.35 25.33 -4.76
CA TYR A 70 -8.59 24.44 -5.64
C TYR A 70 -7.43 25.14 -6.36
N ASN A 71 -7.56 26.43 -6.69
CA ASN A 71 -6.48 27.16 -7.34
C ASN A 71 -5.23 27.26 -6.45
N ASP A 72 -5.42 27.48 -5.14
CA ASP A 72 -4.32 27.57 -4.17
C ASP A 72 -3.71 26.17 -3.94
N ALA A 73 -4.56 25.15 -3.81
CA ALA A 73 -4.13 23.75 -3.71
C ALA A 73 -3.27 23.32 -4.91
N ILE A 74 -3.69 23.66 -6.14
CA ILE A 74 -2.96 23.40 -7.39
C ILE A 74 -1.56 24.04 -7.35
N ASN A 75 -1.43 25.27 -6.87
CA ASN A 75 -0.15 25.96 -6.80
C ASN A 75 0.80 25.26 -5.81
N LEU A 76 0.30 24.87 -4.64
CA LEU A 76 1.07 24.12 -3.65
C LEU A 76 1.47 22.72 -4.15
N LEU A 77 0.58 22.02 -4.85
CA LEU A 77 0.87 20.72 -5.46
C LEU A 77 1.96 20.82 -6.52
N LYS A 78 1.92 21.85 -7.37
CA LYS A 78 2.99 22.15 -8.33
C LYS A 78 4.31 22.45 -7.60
N CYS A 79 4.26 23.25 -6.54
CA CYS A 79 5.43 23.56 -5.71
C CYS A 79 6.06 22.29 -5.11
N LEU A 80 5.25 21.37 -4.56
CA LEU A 80 5.73 20.07 -4.05
C LEU A 80 6.40 19.25 -5.16
N LEU A 81 5.74 19.11 -6.33
CA LEU A 81 6.26 18.34 -7.45
C LEU A 81 7.54 18.95 -8.06
N THR A 82 7.76 20.25 -7.95
CA THR A 82 9.01 20.89 -8.41
C THR A 82 10.15 20.70 -7.42
N ASN A 83 9.90 20.86 -6.12
CA ASN A 83 10.96 20.90 -5.10
C ASN A 83 11.40 19.51 -4.61
N PHE A 84 10.55 18.48 -4.76
CA PHE A 84 10.80 17.15 -4.20
C PHE A 84 10.89 16.10 -5.31
N ASN A 85 12.10 15.95 -5.87
CA ASN A 85 12.42 14.92 -6.88
C ASN A 85 13.80 14.31 -6.60
N PRO A 86 13.90 13.02 -6.24
CA PRO A 86 12.82 12.03 -6.10
C PRO A 86 12.08 12.13 -4.74
N ASP A 87 10.77 11.82 -4.72
CA ASP A 87 9.98 11.62 -3.49
C ASP A 87 8.84 10.62 -3.73
N ARG A 88 8.62 9.71 -2.78
CA ARG A 88 7.65 8.61 -2.93
C ARG A 88 6.19 9.07 -2.87
N ARG A 89 5.93 10.27 -2.33
CA ARG A 89 4.59 10.87 -2.26
C ARG A 89 4.15 11.51 -3.57
N ARG A 90 5.03 11.60 -4.58
CA ARG A 90 4.74 12.19 -5.89
C ARG A 90 3.55 11.53 -6.59
N GLY A 91 3.36 10.21 -6.44
CA GLY A 91 2.17 9.54 -6.97
C GLY A 91 0.86 10.12 -6.44
N TYR A 92 0.80 10.38 -5.14
CA TYR A 92 -0.35 11.01 -4.50
C TYR A 92 -0.50 12.47 -4.95
N TRP A 93 0.58 13.26 -4.95
CA TRP A 93 0.53 14.67 -5.35
C TRP A 93 0.10 14.86 -6.81
N THR A 94 0.64 14.06 -7.73
CA THR A 94 0.27 14.10 -9.15
C THR A 94 -1.20 13.71 -9.35
N LEU A 95 -1.67 12.69 -8.62
CA LEU A 95 -3.09 12.30 -8.65
C LEU A 95 -3.98 13.44 -8.14
N ARG A 96 -3.65 14.06 -7.00
CA ARG A 96 -4.39 15.20 -6.44
C ARG A 96 -4.38 16.39 -7.40
N LEU A 97 -3.24 16.73 -7.98
CA LEU A 97 -3.13 17.83 -8.95
C LEU A 97 -4.04 17.61 -10.16
N SER A 98 -4.03 16.39 -10.70
CA SER A 98 -4.90 16.03 -11.82
C SER A 98 -6.39 16.10 -11.45
N VAL A 99 -6.76 15.71 -10.22
CA VAL A 99 -8.14 15.82 -9.70
C VAL A 99 -8.57 17.28 -9.52
N ASP A 100 -7.73 18.11 -8.90
CA ASP A 100 -8.08 19.52 -8.64
C ASP A 100 -8.19 20.32 -9.95
N LEU A 101 -7.35 20.03 -10.95
CA LEU A 101 -7.49 20.60 -12.29
C LEU A 101 -8.82 20.22 -12.95
N GLU A 102 -9.31 19.01 -12.72
CA GLU A 102 -10.63 18.58 -13.19
C GLU A 102 -11.77 19.31 -12.47
N HIS A 103 -11.68 19.52 -11.15
CA HIS A 103 -12.64 20.35 -10.40
C HIS A 103 -12.74 21.78 -10.96
N MET A 104 -11.62 22.31 -11.47
CA MET A 104 -11.55 23.63 -12.13
C MET A 104 -11.99 23.62 -13.61
N GLY A 105 -12.46 22.48 -14.13
CA GLY A 105 -12.86 22.34 -15.54
C GLY A 105 -11.70 22.29 -16.54
N ARG A 106 -10.44 22.24 -16.07
CA ARG A 106 -9.23 22.25 -16.89
C ARG A 106 -8.86 20.83 -17.35
N LEU A 107 -9.78 20.19 -18.08
CA LEU A 107 -9.71 18.76 -18.42
C LEU A 107 -8.46 18.36 -19.23
N ASN A 108 -8.00 19.22 -20.15
CA ASN A 108 -6.80 18.92 -20.95
C ASN A 108 -5.53 18.95 -20.09
N GLU A 109 -5.43 19.90 -19.17
CA GLU A 109 -4.30 19.96 -18.23
C GLU A 109 -4.35 18.81 -17.23
N SER A 110 -5.54 18.48 -16.71
CA SER A 110 -5.75 17.31 -15.85
C SER A 110 -5.28 16.02 -16.53
N LEU A 111 -5.62 15.83 -17.81
CA LEU A 111 -5.18 14.69 -18.61
C LEU A 111 -3.66 14.69 -18.81
N LEU A 112 -3.05 15.82 -19.17
CA LEU A 112 -1.60 15.93 -19.35
C LEU A 112 -0.85 15.59 -18.07
N VAL A 113 -1.27 16.12 -16.92
CA VAL A 113 -0.68 15.79 -15.62
C VAL A 113 -0.77 14.29 -15.33
N ALA A 114 -1.89 13.65 -15.67
CA ALA A 114 -2.03 12.21 -15.49
C ALA A 114 -1.13 11.39 -16.45
N GLU A 115 -0.98 11.83 -17.71
CA GLU A 115 -0.08 11.20 -18.68
C GLU A 115 1.38 11.33 -18.25
N ASP A 116 1.83 12.54 -17.90
CA ASP A 116 3.19 12.83 -17.43
C ASP A 116 3.50 12.09 -16.12
N GLY A 117 2.53 12.01 -15.22
CA GLY A 117 2.65 11.25 -13.97
C GLY A 117 2.94 9.76 -14.17
N LEU A 118 2.52 9.16 -15.29
CA LEU A 118 2.82 7.75 -15.58
C LEU A 118 4.26 7.52 -16.05
N LEU A 119 4.95 8.60 -16.45
CA LEU A 119 6.37 8.60 -16.80
C LEU A 119 7.28 8.75 -15.58
N ASP A 120 6.75 9.23 -14.45
CA ASP A 120 7.50 9.45 -13.22
C ASP A 120 7.73 8.12 -12.47
N PRO A 121 8.98 7.69 -12.26
CA PRO A 121 9.31 6.42 -11.59
C PRO A 121 8.82 6.33 -10.13
N CYS A 122 8.58 7.47 -9.47
CA CYS A 122 8.09 7.49 -8.10
C CYS A 122 6.60 7.14 -8.00
N VAL A 123 5.86 7.15 -9.12
CA VAL A 123 4.42 6.87 -9.15
C VAL A 123 4.15 5.38 -9.25
N ARG A 124 3.81 4.78 -8.12
CA ARG A 124 3.70 3.33 -7.91
C ARG A 124 2.34 2.91 -7.34
N ALA A 125 2.13 1.60 -7.25
CA ALA A 125 0.98 0.94 -6.63
C ALA A 125 -0.37 1.59 -7.00
N GLY A 126 -1.26 1.82 -6.04
CA GLY A 126 -2.58 2.39 -6.27
C GLY A 126 -2.57 3.78 -6.93
N SER A 127 -1.55 4.60 -6.70
CA SER A 127 -1.45 5.91 -7.38
C SER A 127 -1.25 5.74 -8.89
N ARG A 128 -0.45 4.77 -9.30
CA ARG A 128 -0.24 4.45 -10.72
C ARG A 128 -1.52 3.94 -11.36
N VAL A 129 -2.24 3.02 -10.72
CA VAL A 129 -3.53 2.52 -11.25
C VAL A 129 -4.55 3.65 -11.35
N SER A 130 -4.62 4.53 -10.34
CA SER A 130 -5.49 5.70 -10.32
C SER A 130 -5.25 6.63 -11.53
N LEU A 131 -3.98 6.95 -11.82
CA LEU A 131 -3.62 7.77 -12.96
C LEU A 131 -3.91 7.07 -14.29
N GLN A 132 -3.61 5.77 -14.42
CA GLN A 132 -3.94 5.00 -15.62
C GLN A 132 -5.44 5.02 -15.91
N GLN A 133 -6.28 4.80 -14.90
CA GLN A 133 -7.74 4.92 -15.05
C GLN A 133 -8.16 6.34 -15.44
N ARG A 134 -7.50 7.36 -14.89
CA ARG A 134 -7.75 8.75 -15.26
C ARG A 134 -7.50 9.01 -16.74
N VAL A 135 -6.34 8.56 -17.25
CA VAL A 135 -5.98 8.71 -18.66
C VAL A 135 -7.00 8.01 -19.55
N LEU A 136 -7.45 6.81 -19.19
CA LEU A 136 -8.48 6.10 -19.96
C LEU A 136 -9.86 6.78 -19.93
N ARG A 137 -10.20 7.45 -18.83
CA ARG A 137 -11.48 8.15 -18.66
C ARG A 137 -11.49 9.50 -19.38
N LEU A 138 -10.44 10.30 -19.20
CA LEU A 138 -10.32 11.65 -19.75
C LEU A 138 -9.85 11.66 -21.21
N GLY A 139 -9.00 10.72 -21.59
CA GLY A 139 -8.42 10.57 -22.94
C GLY A 139 -9.38 9.97 -23.97
N LYS A 140 -10.70 10.16 -23.83
CA LYS A 140 -11.66 9.75 -24.87
C LYS A 140 -11.65 10.77 -26.03
N PRO A 141 -12.00 10.37 -27.26
CA PRO A 141 -12.16 11.31 -28.37
C PRO A 141 -13.12 12.47 -28.02
N PRO A 142 -12.83 13.70 -28.47
CA PRO A 142 -11.77 14.09 -29.40
C PRO A 142 -10.38 14.34 -28.77
N ARG A 143 -10.19 14.17 -27.45
CA ARG A 143 -8.93 14.53 -26.76
C ARG A 143 -7.77 13.61 -27.11
N ARG A 144 -8.02 12.29 -27.12
CA ARG A 144 -7.07 11.28 -27.60
C ARG A 144 -7.83 10.24 -28.41
N TRP A 145 -7.22 9.80 -29.51
CA TRP A 145 -7.75 8.75 -30.39
C TRP A 145 -7.07 7.40 -30.13
N ARG A 146 -5.81 7.42 -29.70
CA ARG A 146 -5.03 6.22 -29.40
C ARG A 146 -5.31 5.75 -27.98
N THR A 147 -5.64 4.47 -27.84
CA THR A 147 -5.79 3.83 -26.53
C THR A 147 -4.43 3.36 -26.02
N PRO A 148 -4.05 3.64 -24.75
CA PRO A 148 -2.80 3.16 -24.15
C PRO A 148 -2.70 1.63 -24.08
N SER A 149 -1.48 1.09 -24.15
CA SER A 149 -1.21 -0.37 -24.10
C SER A 149 -1.62 -1.02 -22.77
N TYR A 150 -1.44 -0.30 -21.65
CA TYR A 150 -1.85 -0.78 -20.32
C TYR A 150 -3.37 -0.85 -20.13
N SER A 151 -4.18 -0.43 -21.11
CA SER A 151 -5.64 -0.45 -21.01
C SER A 151 -6.20 -1.86 -20.79
N VAL A 152 -5.54 -2.89 -21.32
CA VAL A 152 -5.94 -4.30 -21.14
C VAL A 152 -5.77 -4.72 -19.69
N SER A 153 -4.60 -4.47 -19.10
CA SER A 153 -4.32 -4.76 -17.69
C SER A 153 -5.26 -3.98 -16.76
N VAL A 154 -5.44 -2.68 -17.01
CA VAL A 154 -6.32 -1.79 -16.22
C VAL A 154 -7.80 -2.07 -16.45
N LYS A 155 -8.21 -2.89 -17.42
CA LYS A 155 -9.60 -3.35 -17.60
C LYS A 155 -9.76 -4.83 -17.36
N ARG A 156 -8.69 -5.51 -16.93
CA ARG A 156 -8.72 -6.93 -16.58
C ARG A 156 -9.82 -7.13 -15.54
N LYS A 157 -10.75 -8.01 -15.88
CA LYS A 157 -11.83 -8.41 -14.99
C LYS A 157 -11.23 -9.36 -13.96
N ILE A 158 -11.41 -9.03 -12.69
CA ILE A 158 -11.07 -9.90 -11.57
C ILE A 158 -12.27 -10.83 -11.34
N THR A 159 -12.02 -12.08 -10.98
CA THR A 159 -13.09 -13.03 -10.65
C THR A 159 -13.93 -12.48 -9.51
N GLU A 160 -15.25 -12.46 -9.69
CA GLU A 160 -16.18 -12.00 -8.67
C GLU A 160 -17.13 -13.14 -8.29
N VAL A 161 -17.21 -13.43 -7.00
CA VAL A 161 -18.17 -14.36 -6.39
C VAL A 161 -19.24 -13.53 -5.69
N HIS A 162 -20.49 -13.92 -5.82
CA HIS A 162 -21.62 -13.21 -5.21
C HIS A 162 -22.25 -14.07 -4.13
N MET A 163 -22.37 -13.51 -2.94
CA MET A 163 -22.96 -14.13 -1.77
C MET A 163 -24.25 -13.39 -1.40
N GLN A 164 -25.28 -14.13 -0.98
CA GLN A 164 -26.48 -13.52 -0.42
C GLN A 164 -26.35 -13.37 1.10
N GLY A 165 -26.40 -12.12 1.58
CA GLY A 165 -26.49 -11.80 3.01
C GLY A 165 -27.87 -11.26 3.39
N ARG A 166 -28.30 -11.50 4.64
CA ARG A 166 -29.51 -10.89 5.21
C ARG A 166 -29.14 -9.62 6.00
N PRO A 167 -29.35 -8.40 5.46
CA PRO A 167 -28.87 -7.18 6.11
C PRO A 167 -29.70 -6.81 7.36
N LEU A 168 -29.02 -6.34 8.40
CA LEU A 168 -29.61 -5.80 9.63
C LEU A 168 -29.85 -4.29 9.53
N ASN A 169 -28.97 -3.59 8.80
CA ASN A 169 -29.03 -2.17 8.59
C ASN A 169 -28.72 -1.82 7.13
N CYS A 170 -29.46 -0.86 6.58
CA CYS A 170 -29.25 -0.33 5.23
C CYS A 170 -28.97 1.18 5.25
N LYS A 171 -28.53 1.72 6.39
CA LYS A 171 -28.24 3.15 6.55
C LYS A 171 -26.88 3.49 5.95
N THR A 172 -26.85 4.49 5.08
CA THR A 172 -25.62 5.04 4.51
C THR A 172 -24.76 5.62 5.62
N GLY A 173 -23.46 5.29 5.65
CA GLY A 173 -22.50 5.81 6.63
C GLY A 173 -22.34 4.99 7.92
N THR A 174 -23.13 3.91 8.09
CA THR A 174 -22.91 2.94 9.18
C THR A 174 -22.32 1.65 8.63
N LYS A 175 -21.43 0.98 9.40
CA LYS A 175 -20.92 -0.35 9.03
C LYS A 175 -22.08 -1.31 8.77
N SER A 176 -22.08 -1.95 7.62
CA SER A 176 -23.07 -2.96 7.24
C SER A 176 -22.97 -4.16 8.18
N ARG A 177 -24.09 -4.56 8.78
CA ARG A 177 -24.20 -5.74 9.62
C ARG A 177 -25.19 -6.72 8.98
N PHE A 178 -24.92 -8.00 9.15
CA PHE A 178 -25.71 -9.09 8.58
C PHE A 178 -26.03 -10.13 9.66
N TYR A 179 -27.07 -10.93 9.41
CA TYR A 179 -27.22 -12.20 10.13
C TYR A 179 -26.28 -13.24 9.50
N GLY A 180 -25.45 -13.85 10.34
CA GLY A 180 -24.60 -14.97 9.99
C GLY A 180 -25.41 -16.25 9.75
N LEU A 181 -24.74 -17.28 9.22
CA LEU A 181 -25.33 -18.61 9.00
C LEU A 181 -25.73 -19.30 10.32
N ASP A 182 -25.09 -18.91 11.42
CA ASP A 182 -25.37 -19.29 12.79
C ASP A 182 -26.54 -18.50 13.44
N GLY A 183 -27.09 -17.50 12.74
CA GLY A 183 -28.15 -16.62 13.24
C GLY A 183 -27.63 -15.42 14.05
N GLU A 184 -26.33 -15.32 14.29
CA GLU A 184 -25.71 -14.24 15.07
C GLU A 184 -25.40 -13.00 14.20
N GLN A 185 -25.23 -11.84 14.84
CA GLN A 185 -24.94 -10.60 14.11
C GLN A 185 -23.45 -10.47 13.76
N CYS A 186 -23.11 -10.42 12.47
CA CYS A 186 -21.73 -10.33 12.00
C CYS A 186 -21.48 -9.19 10.99
N GLY A 187 -20.19 -8.88 10.76
CA GLY A 187 -19.74 -7.98 9.70
C GLY A 187 -19.67 -8.70 8.35
N VAL A 188 -19.37 -7.95 7.28
CA VAL A 188 -19.36 -8.51 5.91
C VAL A 188 -18.23 -9.54 5.73
N GLU A 189 -17.08 -9.30 6.33
CA GLU A 189 -15.89 -10.16 6.24
C GLU A 189 -16.10 -11.47 7.01
N GLN A 190 -16.75 -11.39 8.18
CA GLN A 190 -17.11 -12.58 8.96
C GLN A 190 -18.18 -13.42 8.25
N LEU A 191 -19.17 -12.78 7.61
CA LEU A 191 -20.16 -13.48 6.79
C LEU A 191 -19.49 -14.21 5.62
N ALA A 192 -18.54 -13.54 4.94
CA ALA A 192 -17.76 -14.16 3.87
C ALA A 192 -16.94 -15.37 4.39
N LEU A 193 -16.29 -15.26 5.56
CA LEU A 193 -15.59 -16.40 6.18
C LEU A 193 -16.53 -17.59 6.44
N GLN A 194 -17.73 -17.34 6.98
CA GLN A 194 -18.75 -18.38 7.19
C GLN A 194 -19.16 -19.05 5.87
N TYR A 195 -19.35 -18.26 4.81
CA TYR A 195 -19.64 -18.78 3.47
C TYR A 195 -18.52 -19.68 2.96
N TYR A 196 -17.27 -19.23 2.99
CA TYR A 196 -16.12 -20.03 2.52
C TYR A 196 -15.87 -21.28 3.37
N ALA A 197 -16.14 -21.24 4.67
CA ALA A 197 -16.07 -22.42 5.53
C ALA A 197 -17.15 -23.47 5.22
N GLY A 198 -18.31 -23.05 4.72
CA GLY A 198 -19.41 -23.93 4.32
C GLY A 198 -19.49 -24.10 2.80
N GLU A 199 -20.55 -23.53 2.22
CA GLU A 199 -20.92 -23.67 0.80
C GLU A 199 -19.83 -23.22 -0.18
N GLY A 200 -18.97 -22.29 0.22
CA GLY A 200 -17.85 -21.78 -0.57
C GLY A 200 -16.64 -22.71 -0.64
N GLY A 201 -16.71 -23.91 -0.04
CA GLY A 201 -15.78 -25.00 -0.31
C GLY A 201 -14.92 -25.47 0.85
N GLY A 202 -15.38 -25.33 2.10
CA GLY A 202 -14.68 -25.94 3.25
C GLY A 202 -13.33 -25.30 3.58
N TRP A 203 -13.20 -23.99 3.41
CA TRP A 203 -11.96 -23.27 3.68
C TRP A 203 -11.78 -22.94 5.17
N GLN A 204 -10.54 -22.99 5.64
CA GLN A 204 -10.13 -22.25 6.83
C GLN A 204 -9.70 -20.85 6.40
N GLY A 205 -9.82 -19.87 7.29
CA GLY A 205 -9.46 -18.51 6.91
C GLY A 205 -9.45 -17.52 8.05
N VAL A 206 -8.77 -16.41 7.81
CA VAL A 206 -8.65 -15.28 8.75
C VAL A 206 -8.93 -13.97 8.04
N HIS A 207 -9.50 -13.02 8.79
CA HIS A 207 -9.67 -11.64 8.38
C HIS A 207 -8.56 -10.79 9.02
N THR A 208 -7.56 -10.40 8.24
CA THR A 208 -6.34 -9.79 8.78
C THR A 208 -5.81 -8.61 7.97
N GLU A 209 -6.47 -8.30 6.85
CA GLU A 209 -5.98 -7.32 5.86
C GLU A 209 -4.48 -7.59 5.56
N SER A 210 -3.63 -6.56 5.65
CA SER A 210 -2.19 -6.68 5.40
C SER A 210 -1.41 -7.31 6.56
N GLY A 211 -1.99 -7.40 7.77
CA GLY A 211 -1.26 -7.72 9.01
C GLY A 211 -0.56 -9.09 8.98
N ILE A 212 -1.24 -10.13 8.49
CA ILE A 212 -0.68 -11.47 8.43
C ILE A 212 0.49 -11.56 7.45
N TRP A 213 0.37 -10.89 6.30
CA TRP A 213 1.41 -10.88 5.27
C TRP A 213 2.64 -10.11 5.72
N LEU A 214 2.47 -9.01 6.46
CA LEU A 214 3.57 -8.29 7.07
C LEU A 214 4.26 -9.10 8.17
N THR A 215 3.50 -9.91 8.90
CA THR A 215 4.04 -10.83 9.91
C THR A 215 4.86 -11.95 9.25
N ILE A 216 4.31 -12.60 8.22
CA ILE A 216 5.02 -13.61 7.42
C ILE A 216 6.29 -13.01 6.81
N PHE A 217 6.21 -11.83 6.20
CA PHE A 217 7.38 -11.13 5.66
C PHE A 217 8.44 -10.87 6.73
N GLY A 218 8.04 -10.34 7.89
CA GLY A 218 8.98 -10.05 8.98
C GLY A 218 9.66 -11.29 9.54
N LEU A 219 8.94 -12.41 9.66
CA LEU A 219 9.49 -13.69 10.13
C LEU A 219 10.42 -14.30 9.09
N LEU A 220 9.99 -14.39 7.83
CA LEU A 220 10.81 -14.97 6.76
C LEU A 220 12.05 -14.13 6.49
N MET A 221 11.92 -12.80 6.43
CA MET A 221 13.02 -11.90 6.03
C MET A 221 13.82 -11.38 7.23
N TRP A 222 13.68 -11.98 8.42
CA TRP A 222 14.25 -11.44 9.66
C TRP A 222 15.75 -11.12 9.55
N ASP A 223 16.56 -12.11 9.14
CA ASP A 223 18.01 -11.94 8.99
C ASP A 223 18.40 -10.90 7.93
N ILE A 224 17.54 -10.70 6.93
CA ILE A 224 17.73 -9.67 5.90
C ILE A 224 17.41 -8.29 6.48
N ILE A 225 16.29 -8.15 7.19
CA ILE A 225 15.87 -6.90 7.82
C ILE A 225 16.93 -6.40 8.79
N PHE A 226 17.53 -7.30 9.57
CA PHE A 226 18.53 -7.00 10.58
C PHE A 226 19.99 -7.22 10.12
N SER A 227 20.21 -7.40 8.81
CA SER A 227 21.56 -7.50 8.25
C SER A 227 22.39 -6.22 8.48
N ASP A 228 23.70 -6.39 8.55
CA ASP A 228 24.66 -5.32 8.81
C ASP A 228 24.80 -4.40 7.58
N VAL A 229 24.00 -3.34 7.54
CA VAL A 229 24.09 -2.27 6.55
C VAL A 229 24.44 -0.95 7.26
N PRO A 230 25.47 -0.21 6.79
CA PRO A 230 25.91 1.00 7.47
C PRO A 230 24.79 2.04 7.66
N ASN A 231 24.73 2.61 8.87
CA ASN A 231 23.88 3.75 9.24
C ASN A 231 22.37 3.50 9.29
N VAL A 232 21.88 2.30 8.96
CA VAL A 232 20.44 2.00 9.00
C VAL A 232 19.94 1.70 10.41
N PHE A 233 20.84 1.32 11.33
CA PHE A 233 20.58 1.21 12.77
C PHE A 233 21.47 2.20 13.51
N ARG A 234 20.86 3.23 14.10
CA ARG A 234 21.51 4.30 14.88
C ARG A 234 21.30 4.16 16.38
N THR A 235 20.26 3.43 16.78
CA THR A 235 19.97 3.17 18.20
C THR A 235 19.55 1.72 18.39
N LYS A 236 19.74 1.23 19.61
CA LYS A 236 19.34 -0.09 20.09
C LYS A 236 17.82 -0.28 20.26
N PHE A 237 17.01 0.73 19.97
CA PHE A 237 15.55 0.70 20.14
C PHE A 237 14.79 0.68 18.82
N GLN A 238 15.49 0.53 17.70
CA GLN A 238 14.86 0.45 16.38
C GLN A 238 14.22 -0.92 16.16
N THR A 239 12.97 -0.92 15.71
CA THR A 239 12.23 -2.13 15.34
C THR A 239 12.34 -2.46 13.84
N ALA A 240 13.09 -1.65 13.09
CA ALA A 240 13.35 -1.80 11.66
C ALA A 240 14.54 -0.92 11.25
N PRO A 241 15.23 -1.25 10.14
CA PRO A 241 16.27 -0.40 9.59
C PRO A 241 15.66 0.88 9.00
N LEU A 242 16.36 2.01 9.11
CA LEU A 242 15.86 3.31 8.64
C LEU A 242 15.58 3.36 7.13
N ASP A 243 16.17 2.46 6.36
CA ASP A 243 16.00 2.38 4.91
C ASP A 243 14.83 1.49 4.47
N MET A 244 14.14 0.77 5.37
CA MET A 244 13.10 -0.23 5.06
C MET A 244 11.99 0.29 4.14
N GLU A 245 11.58 1.55 4.32
CA GLU A 245 10.52 2.20 3.52
C GLU A 245 11.07 2.96 2.30
N THR A 246 12.30 2.67 1.88
CA THR A 246 13.02 3.34 0.78
C THR A 246 13.55 2.37 -0.27
N ASP A 247 13.93 2.89 -1.45
CA ASP A 247 14.45 2.03 -2.55
C ASP A 247 15.81 1.43 -2.17
N ASN A 248 16.51 2.04 -1.21
CA ASN A 248 17.79 1.58 -0.72
C ASN A 248 17.70 0.23 0.00
N PHE A 249 16.57 -0.14 0.63
CA PHE A 249 16.47 -1.38 1.38
C PHE A 249 16.78 -2.59 0.51
N TYR A 250 16.10 -2.66 -0.64
CA TYR A 250 16.30 -3.72 -1.62
C TYR A 250 17.67 -3.59 -2.30
N GLU A 251 18.05 -2.40 -2.77
CA GLU A 251 19.31 -2.25 -3.51
C GLU A 251 20.54 -2.57 -2.66
N ALA A 252 20.55 -2.17 -1.39
CA ALA A 252 21.66 -2.46 -0.47
C ALA A 252 21.78 -3.96 -0.13
N ARG A 253 20.68 -4.72 -0.24
CA ARG A 253 20.61 -6.14 0.15
C ARG A 253 20.28 -7.06 -1.04
N LYS A 254 20.40 -6.58 -2.28
CA LYS A 254 19.85 -7.24 -3.46
C LYS A 254 20.36 -8.67 -3.65
N SER A 255 21.68 -8.89 -3.52
CA SER A 255 22.27 -10.22 -3.64
C SER A 255 21.78 -11.18 -2.54
N LEU A 256 21.73 -10.69 -1.30
CA LEU A 256 21.24 -11.44 -0.15
C LEU A 256 19.76 -11.81 -0.31
N ILE A 257 18.93 -10.83 -0.68
CA ILE A 257 17.50 -11.01 -0.93
C ILE A 257 17.29 -12.04 -2.04
N GLU A 258 17.87 -11.87 -3.22
CA GLU A 258 17.61 -12.78 -4.34
C GLU A 258 18.09 -14.21 -4.07
N SER A 259 19.23 -14.38 -3.38
CA SER A 259 19.68 -15.70 -2.93
C SER A 259 18.72 -16.32 -1.92
N PHE A 260 18.22 -15.54 -0.97
CA PHE A 260 17.31 -16.03 0.06
C PHE A 260 15.93 -16.39 -0.48
N LEU A 261 15.42 -15.57 -1.41
CA LEU A 261 14.17 -15.83 -2.11
C LEU A 261 14.22 -17.14 -2.89
N LYS A 262 15.40 -17.54 -3.39
CA LYS A 262 15.57 -18.85 -4.04
C LYS A 262 15.34 -20.01 -3.05
N ASN A 263 15.84 -19.89 -1.82
CA ASN A 263 15.59 -20.89 -0.77
C ASN A 263 14.09 -21.00 -0.43
N ILE A 264 13.38 -19.86 -0.36
CA ILE A 264 11.92 -19.84 -0.16
C ILE A 264 11.21 -20.55 -1.32
N GLN A 265 11.61 -20.29 -2.56
CA GLN A 265 11.05 -20.95 -3.74
C GLN A 265 11.26 -22.47 -3.71
N ASP A 266 12.40 -22.91 -3.17
CA ASP A 266 12.80 -24.32 -3.11
C ASP A 266 12.20 -25.05 -1.89
N GLY A 267 11.30 -24.41 -1.14
CA GLY A 267 10.47 -25.06 -0.11
C GLY A 267 10.88 -24.78 1.33
N MET A 268 11.94 -24.00 1.59
CA MET A 268 12.47 -23.76 2.94
C MET A 268 11.65 -22.79 3.80
N ALA A 269 10.51 -22.31 3.29
CA ALA A 269 9.77 -21.21 3.92
C ALA A 269 9.24 -21.58 5.31
N GLU A 270 8.74 -22.81 5.48
CA GLU A 270 8.18 -23.24 6.77
C GLU A 270 9.27 -23.38 7.83
N GLU A 271 10.41 -24.00 7.51
CA GLU A 271 11.53 -24.17 8.42
C GLU A 271 12.12 -22.83 8.85
N ILE A 272 12.28 -21.90 7.91
CA ILE A 272 12.74 -20.53 8.18
C ILE A 272 11.76 -19.84 9.12
N LEU A 273 10.45 -19.95 8.86
CA LEU A 273 9.42 -19.31 9.69
C LEU A 273 9.45 -19.84 11.12
N ILE A 274 9.57 -21.16 11.30
CA ILE A 274 9.65 -21.81 12.63
C ILE A 274 10.89 -21.32 13.37
N ALA A 275 12.07 -21.40 12.73
CA ALA A 275 13.33 -21.01 13.35
C ALA A 275 13.33 -19.53 13.78
N SER A 276 12.78 -18.65 12.92
CA SER A 276 12.63 -17.23 13.20
C SER A 276 11.66 -16.97 14.35
N TRP A 277 10.52 -17.67 14.38
CA TRP A 277 9.56 -17.58 15.48
C TRP A 277 10.19 -17.98 16.82
N GLU A 278 10.83 -19.15 16.88
CA GLU A 278 11.42 -19.66 18.12
C GLU A 278 12.56 -18.77 18.63
N SER A 279 13.34 -18.19 17.72
CA SER A 279 14.49 -17.35 18.08
C SER A 279 14.12 -15.92 18.49
N HIS A 280 12.97 -15.42 18.04
CA HIS A 280 12.65 -13.98 18.12
C HIS A 280 11.32 -13.65 18.76
N LEU A 281 10.55 -14.65 19.22
CA LEU A 281 9.26 -14.46 19.88
C LEU A 281 9.29 -13.33 20.92
N GLY A 282 8.38 -12.36 20.78
CA GLY A 282 8.26 -11.20 21.67
C GLY A 282 9.19 -10.03 21.33
N THR A 283 10.11 -10.17 20.37
CA THR A 283 11.00 -9.09 19.94
C THR A 283 10.27 -8.12 19.01
N ALA A 284 10.34 -6.82 19.28
CA ALA A 284 9.65 -5.82 18.48
C ALA A 284 10.25 -5.71 17.07
N CYS A 285 9.44 -5.98 16.04
CA CYS A 285 9.81 -5.85 14.63
C CYS A 285 8.66 -5.19 13.85
N ARG A 286 9.00 -4.24 12.97
CA ARG A 286 8.02 -3.57 12.09
C ARG A 286 7.30 -4.61 11.23
N GLY A 287 5.97 -4.61 11.33
CA GLY A 287 5.10 -5.50 10.55
C GLY A 287 4.74 -6.81 11.24
N ILE A 288 5.42 -7.19 12.33
CA ILE A 288 5.11 -8.40 13.09
C ILE A 288 4.14 -8.09 14.23
N SER A 289 3.09 -8.90 14.36
CA SER A 289 2.16 -8.86 15.48
C SER A 289 2.12 -10.22 16.17
N TRP A 290 2.92 -10.41 17.22
CA TRP A 290 3.07 -11.69 17.93
C TRP A 290 1.76 -12.21 18.54
N ASP A 291 0.88 -11.31 18.98
CA ASP A 291 -0.36 -11.69 19.69
C ASP A 291 -1.54 -11.99 18.76
N LYS A 292 -1.41 -11.75 17.45
CA LYS A 292 -2.51 -11.89 16.49
C LYS A 292 -2.59 -13.26 15.82
N HIS A 293 -1.46 -13.94 15.69
CA HIS A 293 -1.34 -15.19 14.92
C HIS A 293 -0.59 -16.24 15.73
N SER A 294 -1.03 -17.49 15.62
CA SER A 294 -0.30 -18.62 16.22
C SER A 294 0.74 -19.18 15.24
N LEU A 295 1.81 -19.78 15.75
CA LEU A 295 2.80 -20.45 14.90
C LEU A 295 2.15 -21.54 14.03
N SER A 296 1.21 -22.32 14.57
CA SER A 296 0.50 -23.35 13.81
C SER A 296 -0.30 -22.78 12.64
N GLU A 297 -0.95 -21.63 12.83
CA GLU A 297 -1.68 -20.94 11.76
C GLU A 297 -0.73 -20.43 10.66
N LEU A 298 0.36 -19.77 11.05
CA LEU A 298 1.35 -19.25 10.10
C LEU A 298 2.02 -20.35 9.28
N ARG A 299 2.34 -21.49 9.92
CA ARG A 299 2.87 -22.68 9.25
C ARG A 299 1.88 -23.22 8.21
N ALA A 300 0.62 -23.39 8.60
CA ALA A 300 -0.42 -23.87 7.69
C ALA A 300 -0.56 -22.96 6.46
N ILE A 301 -0.56 -21.65 6.67
CA ILE A 301 -0.64 -20.66 5.60
C ILE A 301 0.57 -20.74 4.67
N VAL A 302 1.79 -20.75 5.22
CA VAL A 302 3.02 -20.81 4.41
C VAL A 302 3.07 -22.09 3.56
N ALA A 303 2.68 -23.23 4.13
CA ALA A 303 2.58 -24.48 3.40
C ALA A 303 1.54 -24.43 2.27
N CYS A 304 0.35 -23.88 2.52
CA CYS A 304 -0.73 -23.77 1.52
C CYS A 304 -0.49 -22.72 0.43
N VAL A 305 0.22 -21.63 0.74
CA VAL A 305 0.54 -20.57 -0.24
C VAL A 305 1.64 -21.03 -1.20
N GLY A 306 2.64 -21.76 -0.68
CA GLY A 306 3.75 -22.30 -1.45
C GLY A 306 4.88 -21.29 -1.72
N GLY A 307 6.08 -21.85 -1.92
CA GLY A 307 7.34 -21.10 -2.07
C GLY A 307 7.35 -20.02 -3.16
N PRO A 308 6.93 -20.28 -4.41
CA PRO A 308 6.95 -19.29 -5.49
C PRO A 308 6.13 -18.02 -5.19
N CYS A 309 4.95 -18.22 -4.63
CA CYS A 309 4.02 -17.17 -4.23
C CYS A 309 4.59 -16.34 -3.07
N LEU A 310 5.10 -17.01 -2.02
CA LEU A 310 5.75 -16.36 -0.87
C LEU A 310 6.98 -15.54 -1.28
N ALA A 311 7.84 -16.10 -2.14
CA ALA A 311 9.01 -15.39 -2.64
C ALA A 311 8.63 -14.15 -3.44
N SER A 312 7.53 -14.21 -4.21
CA SER A 312 7.02 -13.06 -4.96
C SER A 312 6.55 -11.94 -4.03
N ILE A 313 5.78 -12.27 -2.97
CA ILE A 313 5.38 -11.28 -1.96
C ILE A 313 6.59 -10.70 -1.21
N CYS A 314 7.53 -11.55 -0.80
CA CYS A 314 8.72 -11.10 -0.08
C CYS A 314 9.58 -10.16 -0.93
N ARG A 315 9.78 -10.49 -2.20
CA ARG A 315 10.46 -9.59 -3.15
C ARG A 315 9.73 -8.25 -3.26
N HIS A 316 8.41 -8.29 -3.41
CA HIS A 316 7.61 -7.10 -3.67
C HIS A 316 7.60 -6.15 -2.47
N LEU A 317 7.44 -6.69 -1.26
CA LEU A 317 7.52 -5.91 -0.02
C LEU A 317 8.94 -5.40 0.25
N ALA A 318 9.99 -6.16 -0.10
CA ALA A 318 11.36 -5.67 0.03
C ALA A 318 11.65 -4.50 -0.93
N GLN A 319 11.12 -4.54 -2.16
CA GLN A 319 11.30 -3.47 -3.14
C GLN A 319 10.56 -2.18 -2.77
N ASP A 320 9.36 -2.30 -2.18
CA ASP A 320 8.52 -1.15 -1.91
C ASP A 320 7.55 -1.35 -0.73
N TYR A 321 8.11 -1.56 0.46
CA TYR A 321 7.35 -1.77 1.69
C TYR A 321 6.33 -0.66 1.94
N ARG A 322 6.71 0.60 1.71
CA ARG A 322 5.87 1.77 1.99
C ARG A 322 4.56 1.74 1.20
N ASN A 323 4.62 1.50 -0.10
CA ASN A 323 3.43 1.56 -0.94
C ASN A 323 2.61 0.26 -0.91
N TRP A 324 3.19 -0.84 -0.47
CA TRP A 324 2.55 -2.16 -0.50
C TRP A 324 2.16 -2.69 0.88
N SER A 325 2.61 -2.09 1.98
CA SER A 325 2.21 -2.50 3.35
C SER A 325 0.73 -2.27 3.70
N SER A 326 -0.09 -1.80 2.76
CA SER A 326 -1.53 -1.63 2.93
C SER A 326 -2.31 -2.05 1.67
N GLY A 327 -3.60 -2.34 1.87
CA GLY A 327 -4.55 -2.68 0.81
C GLY A 327 -4.46 -4.11 0.29
N MET A 328 -3.81 -5.02 1.02
CA MET A 328 -3.95 -6.46 0.78
C MET A 328 -5.42 -6.90 0.91
N PRO A 329 -5.83 -8.00 0.22
CA PRO A 329 -7.15 -8.58 0.37
C PRO A 329 -7.53 -8.85 1.82
N ASP A 330 -8.80 -8.64 2.16
CA ASP A 330 -9.31 -8.75 3.53
C ASP A 330 -9.09 -10.15 4.13
N LEU A 331 -9.38 -11.19 3.35
CA LEU A 331 -9.31 -12.58 3.78
C LEU A 331 -8.14 -13.32 3.16
N LEU A 332 -7.49 -14.12 4.00
CA LEU A 332 -6.59 -15.19 3.59
C LEU A 332 -7.22 -16.52 3.97
N LEU A 333 -7.52 -17.32 2.96
CA LEU A 333 -8.13 -18.63 3.08
C LEU A 333 -7.11 -19.71 2.73
N TRP A 334 -7.17 -20.84 3.40
CA TRP A 334 -6.36 -22.01 3.07
C TRP A 334 -7.11 -23.31 3.35
N ARG A 335 -6.70 -24.38 2.66
CA ARG A 335 -7.14 -25.74 2.95
C ARG A 335 -6.09 -26.74 2.50
N PHE A 336 -6.07 -27.89 3.17
CA PHE A 336 -5.21 -29.00 2.81
C PHE A 336 -5.98 -30.04 1.98
N HIS A 337 -5.32 -30.57 0.95
CA HIS A 337 -5.71 -31.74 0.19
C HIS A 337 -4.78 -32.88 0.61
N GLY A 338 -5.17 -33.62 1.66
CA GLY A 338 -4.31 -34.65 2.25
C GLY A 338 -3.18 -34.07 3.11
N GLU A 339 -2.10 -34.83 3.29
CA GLU A 339 -1.02 -34.46 4.23
C GLU A 339 0.02 -33.48 3.66
N TYR A 340 0.27 -33.49 2.34
CA TYR A 340 1.43 -32.81 1.74
C TYR A 340 1.06 -31.76 0.68
N SER A 341 -0.22 -31.52 0.45
CA SER A 341 -0.66 -30.53 -0.52
C SER A 341 -1.76 -29.66 0.06
N GLY A 342 -1.73 -28.39 -0.27
CA GLY A 342 -2.74 -27.44 0.15
C GLY A 342 -2.83 -26.33 -0.88
N GLU A 343 -3.86 -25.51 -0.72
CA GLU A 343 -4.02 -24.31 -1.53
C GLU A 343 -4.44 -23.15 -0.65
N ALA A 344 -4.04 -21.95 -1.09
CA ALA A 344 -4.45 -20.70 -0.49
C ALA A 344 -5.24 -19.86 -1.49
N LYS A 345 -6.18 -19.07 -0.97
CA LYS A 345 -6.98 -18.12 -1.72
C LYS A 345 -7.02 -16.78 -0.99
N LEU A 346 -6.82 -15.69 -1.71
CA LEU A 346 -6.96 -14.34 -1.20
C LEU A 346 -8.28 -13.74 -1.68
N VAL A 347 -9.08 -13.23 -0.75
CA VAL A 347 -10.41 -12.71 -1.07
C VAL A 347 -10.55 -11.30 -0.54
N GLU A 348 -10.88 -10.38 -1.44
CA GLU A 348 -11.27 -9.02 -1.11
C GLU A 348 -12.80 -8.96 -0.98
N VAL A 349 -13.32 -8.53 0.17
CA VAL A 349 -14.75 -8.55 0.47
C VAL A 349 -15.32 -7.15 0.25
N LYS A 350 -16.44 -7.07 -0.48
CA LYS A 350 -17.11 -5.80 -0.76
C LYS A 350 -18.57 -5.87 -0.42
N GLY A 351 -19.01 -5.02 0.50
CA GLY A 351 -20.42 -4.82 0.78
C GLY A 351 -21.17 -4.22 -0.42
N PRO A 352 -22.52 -4.14 -0.36
CA PRO A 352 -23.38 -3.78 -1.49
C PRO A 352 -23.09 -2.42 -2.16
N ARG A 353 -22.42 -1.51 -1.46
CA ARG A 353 -22.09 -0.15 -1.97
C ARG A 353 -20.59 0.10 -2.06
N ASP A 354 -19.78 -0.90 -1.71
CA ASP A 354 -18.34 -0.75 -1.65
C ASP A 354 -17.70 -1.08 -2.99
N ARG A 355 -16.65 -0.32 -3.30
CA ARG A 355 -15.85 -0.50 -4.50
C ARG A 355 -14.43 -0.85 -4.10
N LEU A 356 -13.74 -1.56 -4.99
CA LEU A 356 -12.30 -1.77 -4.86
C LEU A 356 -11.60 -0.42 -4.86
N SER A 357 -10.75 -0.20 -3.86
CA SER A 357 -9.78 0.88 -3.95
C SER A 357 -8.74 0.56 -5.03
N GLU A 358 -8.08 1.60 -5.52
CA GLU A 358 -7.03 1.45 -6.53
C GLU A 358 -5.82 0.69 -5.99
N GLN A 359 -5.57 0.78 -4.69
CA GLN A 359 -4.53 0.01 -4.01
C GLN A 359 -4.88 -1.49 -3.93
N GLN A 360 -6.11 -1.83 -3.53
CA GLN A 360 -6.58 -3.22 -3.52
C GLN A 360 -6.57 -3.83 -4.91
N ARG A 361 -6.93 -3.03 -5.91
CA ARG A 361 -6.86 -3.44 -7.31
C ARG A 361 -5.42 -3.70 -7.76
N ALA A 362 -4.48 -2.85 -7.37
CA ALA A 362 -3.06 -3.06 -7.65
C ALA A 362 -2.57 -4.39 -7.03
N TRP A 363 -2.97 -4.67 -5.78
CA TRP A 363 -2.69 -5.94 -5.10
C TRP A 363 -3.28 -7.14 -5.83
N LEU A 364 -4.58 -7.12 -6.16
CA LEU A 364 -5.22 -8.24 -6.84
C LEU A 364 -4.58 -8.56 -8.19
N LEU A 365 -4.21 -7.54 -8.97
CA LEU A 365 -3.50 -7.75 -10.24
C LEU A 365 -2.11 -8.38 -10.00
N PHE A 366 -1.34 -7.86 -9.05
CA PHE A 366 -0.04 -8.42 -8.69
C PHE A 366 -0.13 -9.87 -8.21
N LEU A 367 -1.10 -10.18 -7.36
CA LEU A 367 -1.32 -11.52 -6.81
C LEU A 367 -1.65 -12.51 -7.93
N ILE A 368 -2.58 -12.15 -8.83
CA ILE A 368 -2.93 -13.01 -9.96
C ILE A 368 -1.72 -13.23 -10.88
N ASP A 369 -0.93 -12.18 -11.16
CA ASP A 369 0.27 -12.29 -11.99
C ASP A 369 1.37 -13.12 -11.32
N SER A 370 1.36 -13.21 -10.00
CA SER A 370 2.29 -14.01 -9.20
C SER A 370 1.82 -15.46 -8.97
N GLY A 371 0.67 -15.85 -9.53
CA GLY A 371 0.14 -17.21 -9.47
C GLY A 371 -0.80 -17.49 -8.30
N PHE A 372 -1.21 -16.47 -7.54
CA PHE A 372 -2.19 -16.64 -6.46
C PHE A 372 -3.61 -16.83 -7.01
N ASN A 373 -4.41 -17.62 -6.30
CA ASN A 373 -5.86 -17.64 -6.45
C ASN A 373 -6.44 -16.42 -5.72
N ALA A 374 -6.85 -15.39 -6.47
CA ALA A 374 -7.40 -14.17 -5.89
C ALA A 374 -8.75 -13.80 -6.54
N GLU A 375 -9.72 -13.42 -5.70
CA GLU A 375 -11.07 -13.05 -6.14
C GLU A 375 -11.67 -11.94 -5.27
N VAL A 376 -12.80 -11.41 -5.73
CA VAL A 376 -13.60 -10.44 -5.00
C VAL A 376 -14.91 -11.10 -4.59
N CYS A 377 -15.24 -11.08 -3.31
CA CYS A 377 -16.52 -11.54 -2.79
C CYS A 377 -17.45 -10.33 -2.62
N ARG A 378 -18.64 -10.39 -3.23
CA ARG A 378 -19.66 -9.33 -3.23
C ARG A 378 -20.93 -9.75 -2.50
#